data_AF-E4RZE4-F1
#
_entry.id   AF-E4RZE4-F1
#
_cell.length_a   1.000
_cell.length_b   1.000
_cell.length_c   1.000
_cell.angle_alpha   90.00
_cell.angle_beta   90.00
_cell.angle_gamma   90.00
#
_symmetry.space_group_name_H-M   'P 1'
#
loop_
_entity.id
_entity.type
_entity.pdbx_description
1 polymer ?
#
loop_
_entity_poly.entity_id
_entity_poly.type
_entity_poly.pdbx_seq_one_letter_code
_entity_poly.pdbx_strand_id
1 'polypeptide(L)'
;MTSIPLSLKHKRIIEGIPSVGESAHVYLYTVKSKLDAEYISILDHLIGMSDTTLSKWLNITPRTFRNYKNNSALVLKDNIKEHIILILSLYKHGIEVFGSVENFEKWLMEKNPLLDHQAPSDFLETISGITFIDDRLTAMEYGENV
;
A
#
# COMPACT_ATOMS: atom_id res chain seq x y z
N MET A 1 -9.25 17.41 -3.82
CA MET A 1 -9.95 16.42 -2.99
C MET A 1 -9.45 16.61 -1.57
N THR A 2 -10.31 16.98 -0.64
CA THR A 2 -9.96 17.15 0.78
C THR A 2 -9.68 15.77 1.37
N SER A 3 -8.42 15.44 1.59
CA SER A 3 -8.04 14.24 2.35
C SER A 3 -8.56 14.40 3.78
N ILE A 4 -9.37 13.45 4.23
CA ILE A 4 -9.79 13.38 5.63
C ILE A 4 -8.56 12.92 6.43
N PRO A 5 -8.16 13.63 7.49
CA PRO A 5 -6.98 13.24 8.27
C PRO A 5 -7.16 11.87 8.92
N LEU A 6 -6.08 11.08 8.95
CA LEU A 6 -6.08 9.75 9.58
C LEU A 6 -6.45 9.83 11.07
N SER A 7 -7.44 9.01 11.46
CA SER A 7 -7.87 8.88 12.86
C SER A 7 -6.78 8.23 13.74
N LEU A 8 -6.89 8.38 15.07
CA LEU A 8 -6.01 7.67 16.01
C LEU A 8 -6.07 6.14 15.82
N LYS A 9 -7.27 5.62 15.48
CA LYS A 9 -7.46 4.20 15.17
C LYS A 9 -6.66 3.81 13.92
N HIS A 10 -6.70 4.62 12.87
CA HIS A 10 -5.93 4.38 11.64
C HIS A 10 -4.42 4.33 11.93
N LYS A 11 -3.90 5.30 12.68
CA LYS A 11 -2.47 5.34 13.05
C LYS A 11 -2.02 4.07 13.78
N ARG A 12 -2.79 3.63 14.78
CA ARG A 12 -2.51 2.38 15.53
C ARG A 12 -2.52 1.14 14.64
N ILE A 13 -3.42 1.08 13.66
CA ILE A 13 -3.48 -0.03 12.71
C ILE A 13 -2.23 -0.02 11.82
N ILE A 14 -1.84 1.14 11.29
CA ILE A 14 -0.64 1.28 10.45
C ILE A 14 0.62 0.89 11.24
N GLU A 15 0.76 1.35 12.48
CA GLU A 15 1.89 1.00 13.35
C GLU A 15 2.02 -0.53 13.53
N GLY A 16 0.90 -1.23 13.65
CA GLY A 16 0.85 -2.69 13.82
C GLY A 16 0.96 -3.51 12.52
N ILE A 17 1.03 -2.89 11.34
CA ILE A 17 1.25 -3.62 10.08
C ILE A 17 2.70 -4.12 10.04
N PRO A 18 2.93 -5.42 9.78
CA PRO A 18 4.26 -6.00 9.64
C PRO A 18 4.95 -5.49 8.35
N SER A 19 6.28 -5.47 8.35
CA SER A 19 7.08 -5.09 7.18
C SER A 19 6.87 -6.05 6.02
N VAL A 20 6.99 -5.56 4.78
CA VAL A 20 6.75 -6.34 3.56
C VAL A 20 7.61 -7.62 3.52
N GLY A 21 8.89 -7.53 3.90
CA GLY A 21 9.80 -8.67 3.95
C GLY A 21 9.46 -9.77 4.99
N GLU A 22 8.56 -9.51 5.94
CA GLU A 22 8.16 -10.46 6.98
C GLU A 22 6.96 -11.33 6.55
N SER A 23 7.09 -12.07 5.46
CA SER A 23 5.94 -12.75 4.80
C SER A 23 5.12 -13.64 5.74
N ALA A 24 5.75 -14.33 6.69
CA ALA A 24 5.05 -15.15 7.68
C ALA A 24 4.20 -14.29 8.64
N HIS A 25 4.71 -13.13 9.07
CA HIS A 25 3.95 -12.20 9.91
C HIS A 25 2.83 -11.53 9.12
N VAL A 26 3.08 -11.13 7.87
CA VAL A 26 2.04 -10.60 6.96
C VAL A 26 0.89 -11.60 6.81
N TYR A 27 1.20 -12.86 6.53
CA TYR A 27 0.20 -13.91 6.43
C TYR A 27 -0.62 -14.06 7.73
N LEU A 28 0.07 -14.22 8.87
CA LEU A 28 -0.59 -14.39 10.17
C LEU A 28 -1.43 -13.16 10.57
N TYR A 29 -0.96 -11.97 10.25
CA TYR A 29 -1.67 -10.72 10.48
C TYR A 29 -2.95 -10.65 9.62
N THR A 30 -2.84 -11.00 8.34
CA THR A 30 -3.96 -11.02 7.38
C THR A 30 -5.08 -11.95 7.85
N VAL A 31 -4.77 -13.19 8.21
CA VAL A 31 -5.79 -14.20 8.58
C VAL A 31 -6.44 -13.93 9.94
N LYS A 32 -5.73 -13.26 10.87
CA LYS A 32 -6.27 -12.92 12.20
C LYS A 32 -7.08 -11.62 12.21
N SER A 33 -6.86 -10.77 11.22
CA SER A 33 -7.49 -9.46 11.15
C SER A 33 -8.98 -9.53 10.83
N LYS A 34 -9.74 -8.67 11.51
CA LYS A 34 -11.16 -8.41 11.24
C LYS A 34 -11.41 -6.92 10.95
N LEU A 35 -10.42 -6.24 10.37
CA LEU A 35 -10.37 -4.79 10.19
C LEU A 35 -10.53 -4.39 8.71
N ASP A 36 -11.33 -5.15 7.97
CA ASP A 36 -11.47 -5.05 6.52
C ASP A 36 -11.90 -3.65 6.05
N ALA A 37 -12.90 -3.07 6.71
CA ALA A 37 -13.37 -1.72 6.41
C ALA A 37 -12.31 -0.65 6.74
N GLU A 38 -11.56 -0.85 7.83
CA GLU A 38 -10.48 0.04 8.23
C GLU A 38 -9.32 0.00 7.24
N TYR A 39 -8.94 -1.16 6.69
CA TYR A 39 -7.87 -1.22 5.70
C TYR A 39 -8.21 -0.44 4.43
N ILE A 40 -9.45 -0.56 3.94
CA ILE A 40 -9.93 0.21 2.79
C ILE A 40 -9.95 1.71 3.13
N SER A 41 -10.45 2.08 4.31
CA SER A 41 -10.48 3.48 4.75
C SER A 41 -9.07 4.06 4.89
N ILE A 42 -8.13 3.31 5.44
CA ILE A 42 -6.73 3.74 5.54
C ILE A 42 -6.15 3.90 4.15
N LEU A 43 -6.32 2.92 3.26
CA LEU A 43 -5.82 3.00 1.89
C LEU A 43 -6.35 4.26 1.17
N ASP A 44 -7.65 4.54 1.30
CA ASP A 44 -8.31 5.70 0.67
C ASP A 44 -7.90 7.05 1.27
N HIS A 45 -7.52 7.08 2.55
CA HIS A 45 -7.14 8.33 3.24
C HIS A 45 -5.64 8.60 3.24
N LEU A 46 -4.82 7.55 3.30
CA LEU A 46 -3.37 7.67 3.31
C LEU A 46 -2.85 7.96 1.90
N ILE A 47 -3.43 7.32 0.89
CA ILE A 47 -2.93 7.37 -0.49
C ILE A 47 -3.70 8.42 -1.28
N GLY A 48 -2.98 9.39 -1.85
CA GLY A 48 -3.54 10.49 -2.64
C GLY A 48 -4.02 10.11 -4.05
N MET A 49 -4.17 8.82 -4.33
CA MET A 49 -4.44 8.28 -5.67
C MET A 49 -5.93 8.11 -5.95
N SER A 50 -6.30 8.11 -7.23
CA SER A 50 -7.70 7.92 -7.65
C SER A 50 -8.18 6.48 -7.40
N ASP A 51 -9.51 6.29 -7.22
CA ASP A 51 -10.14 4.96 -7.19
C ASP A 51 -9.72 4.08 -8.37
N THR A 52 -9.50 4.66 -9.56
CA THR A 52 -9.04 3.93 -10.75
C THR A 52 -7.61 3.42 -10.58
N THR A 53 -6.71 4.25 -10.03
CA THR A 53 -5.33 3.85 -9.75
C THR A 53 -5.27 2.79 -8.66
N LEU A 54 -5.97 3.01 -7.54
CA LEU A 54 -6.00 2.06 -6.43
C LEU A 54 -6.60 0.70 -6.85
N SER A 55 -7.69 0.72 -7.63
CA SER A 55 -8.28 -0.51 -8.15
C SER A 55 -7.35 -1.26 -9.12
N LYS A 56 -6.59 -0.53 -9.95
CA LYS A 56 -5.53 -1.11 -10.80
C LYS A 56 -4.47 -1.80 -9.95
N TRP A 57 -3.90 -1.12 -8.94
CA TRP A 57 -2.91 -1.72 -8.04
C TRP A 57 -3.43 -2.95 -7.33
N LEU A 58 -4.70 -2.96 -6.91
CA LEU A 58 -5.31 -4.13 -6.27
C LEU A 58 -5.78 -5.22 -7.24
N ASN A 59 -5.55 -5.04 -8.55
CA ASN A 59 -6.00 -5.93 -9.62
C ASN A 59 -7.50 -6.27 -9.51
N ILE A 60 -8.33 -5.25 -9.26
CA ILE A 60 -9.79 -5.35 -9.21
C ILE A 60 -10.43 -4.26 -10.06
N THR A 61 -11.72 -4.42 -10.34
CA THR A 61 -12.45 -3.37 -11.07
C THR A 61 -12.69 -2.14 -10.16
N PRO A 62 -12.78 -0.91 -10.73
CA PRO A 62 -13.18 0.27 -9.98
C PRO A 62 -14.54 0.11 -9.29
N ARG A 63 -15.46 -0.68 -9.88
CA ARG A 63 -16.75 -1.01 -9.26
C ARG A 63 -16.57 -1.84 -7.99
N THR A 64 -15.70 -2.84 -8.03
CA THR A 64 -15.38 -3.69 -6.87
C THR A 64 -14.75 -2.85 -5.76
N PHE A 65 -13.78 -1.99 -6.09
CA PHE A 65 -13.17 -1.09 -5.13
C PHE A 65 -14.18 -0.16 -4.45
N ARG A 66 -15.04 0.51 -5.23
CA ARG A 66 -16.12 1.35 -4.68
C ARG A 66 -17.10 0.58 -3.81
N ASN A 67 -17.37 -0.68 -4.13
CA ASN A 67 -18.23 -1.52 -3.29
C ASN A 67 -17.57 -1.79 -1.93
N TYR A 68 -16.26 -2.07 -1.89
CA TYR A 68 -15.52 -2.20 -0.64
C TYR A 68 -15.51 -0.89 0.17
N LYS A 69 -15.35 0.26 -0.50
CA LYS A 69 -15.34 1.59 0.14
C LYS A 69 -16.69 1.99 0.74
N ASN A 70 -17.79 1.68 0.05
CA ASN A 70 -19.12 2.15 0.43
C ASN A 70 -19.94 1.15 1.26
N ASN A 71 -19.51 -0.10 1.35
CA ASN A 71 -20.21 -1.16 2.09
C ASN A 71 -19.31 -1.75 3.18
N SER A 72 -19.33 -1.13 4.36
CA SER A 72 -18.49 -1.52 5.50
C SER A 72 -18.80 -2.89 6.08
N ALA A 73 -19.94 -3.50 5.74
CA ALA A 73 -20.29 -4.86 6.15
C ALA A 73 -19.66 -5.94 5.27
N LEU A 74 -19.05 -5.55 4.14
CA LEU A 74 -18.53 -6.48 3.16
C LEU A 74 -17.12 -6.95 3.54
N VAL A 75 -16.94 -8.27 3.58
CA VAL A 75 -15.67 -8.92 3.92
C VAL A 75 -14.75 -8.94 2.70
N LEU A 76 -13.48 -8.57 2.89
CA LEU A 76 -12.46 -8.67 1.86
C LEU A 76 -12.10 -10.13 1.63
N LYS A 77 -11.85 -10.49 0.37
CA LYS A 77 -11.17 -11.76 0.09
C LYS A 77 -9.75 -11.70 0.65
N ASP A 78 -9.23 -12.82 1.16
CA ASP A 78 -7.91 -12.85 1.81
C ASP A 78 -6.79 -12.33 0.90
N ASN A 79 -6.81 -12.67 -0.39
CA ASN A 79 -5.83 -12.18 -1.35
C ASN A 79 -5.87 -10.65 -1.53
N ILE A 80 -7.07 -10.05 -1.52
CA ILE A 80 -7.22 -8.59 -1.61
C ILE A 80 -6.79 -7.93 -0.29
N LYS A 81 -7.12 -8.55 0.84
CA LYS A 81 -6.73 -8.08 2.17
C LYS A 81 -5.21 -8.06 2.32
N GLU A 82 -4.54 -9.15 1.96
CA GLU A 82 -3.08 -9.27 1.96
C GLU A 82 -2.45 -8.20 1.07
N HIS A 83 -2.99 -8.01 -0.14
CA HIS A 83 -2.50 -6.99 -1.08
C HIS A 83 -2.60 -5.58 -0.50
N ILE A 84 -3.75 -5.22 0.10
CA ILE A 84 -3.92 -3.92 0.76
C ILE A 84 -2.92 -3.78 1.91
N ILE A 85 -2.78 -4.79 2.76
CA ILE A 85 -1.84 -4.77 3.90
C ILE A 85 -0.41 -4.52 3.41
N LEU A 86 0.00 -5.17 2.32
CA LEU A 86 1.33 -5.00 1.75
C LEU A 86 1.54 -3.64 1.10
N ILE A 87 0.54 -3.07 0.43
CA ILE A 87 0.61 -1.68 -0.06
C ILE A 87 0.74 -0.71 1.13
N LEU A 88 -0.04 -0.91 2.20
CA LEU A 88 0.04 -0.07 3.39
C LEU A 88 1.40 -0.20 4.10
N SER A 89 1.97 -1.40 4.13
CA SER A 89 3.32 -1.68 4.65
C SER A 89 4.38 -0.96 3.81
N LEU A 90 4.29 -1.04 2.48
CA LEU A 90 5.16 -0.31 1.56
C LEU A 90 5.08 1.21 1.77
N TYR A 91 3.87 1.76 1.94
CA TYR A 91 3.70 3.19 2.23
C TYR A 91 4.31 3.58 3.57
N LYS A 92 4.19 2.74 4.60
CA LYS A 92 4.83 2.97 5.90
C LYS A 92 6.35 3.08 5.73
N HIS A 93 6.98 2.10 5.07
CA HIS A 93 8.42 2.10 4.81
C HIS A 93 8.84 3.29 3.92
N GLY A 94 8.09 3.56 2.84
CA GLY A 94 8.34 4.70 1.96
C GLY A 94 8.29 6.04 2.68
N ILE A 95 7.36 6.24 3.61
CA ILE A 95 7.28 7.46 4.43
C ILE A 95 8.48 7.55 5.37
N GLU A 96 8.97 6.43 5.91
CA GLU A 96 10.19 6.40 6.75
C GLU A 96 11.43 6.83 5.94
N VAL A 97 11.56 6.39 4.69
CA VAL A 97 12.67 6.74 3.79
C VAL A 97 12.58 8.19 3.26
N PHE A 98 11.38 8.63 2.82
CA PHE A 98 11.19 9.91 2.13
C PHE A 98 10.68 11.06 3.02
N GLY A 99 10.32 10.76 4.27
CA GLY A 99 9.87 11.71 5.29
C GLY A 99 8.43 12.21 5.15
N SER A 100 7.77 11.99 4.02
CA SER A 100 6.35 12.33 3.82
C SER A 100 5.70 11.48 2.74
N VAL A 101 4.37 11.37 2.78
CA VAL A 101 3.57 10.67 1.76
C VAL A 101 3.79 11.31 0.39
N GLU A 102 3.79 12.64 0.32
CA GLU A 102 3.91 13.39 -0.93
C GLU A 102 5.26 13.15 -1.62
N ASN A 103 6.35 13.10 -0.84
CA ASN A 103 7.68 12.81 -1.38
C ASN A 103 7.79 11.37 -1.85
N PHE A 104 7.25 10.42 -1.08
CA PHE A 104 7.23 9.02 -1.47
C PHE A 104 6.39 8.80 -2.73
N GLU A 105 5.19 9.37 -2.82
CA GLU A 105 4.33 9.27 -4.00
C GLU A 105 4.97 9.91 -5.24
N LYS A 106 5.71 11.01 -5.07
CA LYS A 106 6.47 11.61 -6.18
C LYS A 106 7.49 10.62 -6.74
N TRP A 107 8.26 9.97 -5.88
CA TRP A 107 9.20 8.93 -6.31
C TRP A 107 8.49 7.72 -6.92
N LEU A 108 7.39 7.27 -6.28
CA LEU A 108 6.63 6.11 -6.69
C LEU A 108 6.04 6.26 -8.11
N MET A 109 5.71 7.49 -8.50
CA MET A 109 5.14 7.83 -9.82
C MET A 109 6.20 8.25 -10.86
N GLU A 110 7.46 8.45 -10.45
CA GLU A 110 8.52 8.88 -11.35
C GLU A 110 9.11 7.68 -12.10
N LYS A 111 9.28 7.82 -13.42
CA LYS A 111 9.91 6.78 -14.22
C LYS A 111 11.37 6.62 -13.82
N ASN A 112 11.78 5.39 -13.53
CA ASN A 112 13.14 5.11 -13.12
C ASN A 112 13.89 4.35 -14.23
N PRO A 113 15.00 4.89 -14.77
CA PRO A 113 15.84 4.17 -15.74
C PRO A 113 16.38 2.82 -15.25
N LEU A 114 16.54 2.67 -13.94
CA LEU A 114 17.00 1.42 -13.30
C LEU A 114 15.87 0.39 -13.13
N LEU A 115 14.62 0.79 -13.41
CA LEU A 115 13.43 -0.07 -13.41
C LEU A 115 12.87 -0.21 -14.83
N ASP A 116 13.74 -0.38 -15.84
CA ASP A 116 13.36 -0.49 -17.25
C ASP A 116 12.45 0.66 -17.74
N HIS A 117 12.69 1.88 -17.23
CA HIS A 117 11.89 3.08 -17.48
C HIS A 117 10.42 3.01 -17.02
N GLN A 118 10.07 2.06 -16.17
CA GLN A 118 8.79 1.98 -15.49
C GLN A 118 8.81 2.81 -14.21
N ALA A 119 7.63 3.27 -13.76
CA ALA A 119 7.52 3.87 -12.44
C ALA A 119 7.42 2.76 -11.38
N PRO A 120 7.94 2.94 -10.15
CA PRO A 120 7.74 1.97 -9.08
C PRO A 120 6.26 1.58 -8.87
N SER A 121 5.33 2.51 -9.09
CA SER A 121 3.88 2.25 -9.02
C SER A 121 3.37 1.19 -10.00
N ASP A 122 4.07 0.96 -11.11
CA ASP A 122 3.67 0.00 -12.15
C ASP A 122 3.84 -1.45 -11.68
N PHE A 123 4.65 -1.69 -10.63
CA PHE A 123 4.91 -3.02 -10.08
C PHE A 123 3.91 -3.42 -8.99
N LEU A 124 3.08 -2.49 -8.51
CA LEU A 124 2.22 -2.71 -7.33
C LEU A 124 1.02 -3.63 -7.59
N GLU A 125 0.81 -4.08 -8.82
CA GLU A 125 -0.27 -5.01 -9.20
C GLU A 125 -0.08 -6.44 -8.66
N THR A 126 1.11 -6.76 -8.17
CA THR A 126 1.45 -8.11 -7.67
C THR A 126 2.19 -8.03 -6.35
N ILE A 127 2.04 -9.07 -5.51
CA ILE A 127 2.76 -9.20 -4.23
C ILE A 127 4.28 -9.20 -4.43
N SER A 128 4.76 -9.91 -5.45
CA SER A 128 6.18 -9.93 -5.80
C SER A 128 6.69 -8.56 -6.24
N GLY A 129 5.88 -7.80 -6.98
CA GLY A 129 6.24 -6.45 -7.40
C GLY A 129 6.27 -5.46 -6.23
N ILE A 130 5.35 -5.57 -5.26
CA ILE A 130 5.41 -4.80 -4.01
C ILE A 130 6.71 -5.11 -3.24
N THR A 131 7.03 -6.40 -3.10
CA THR A 131 8.27 -6.84 -2.43
C THR A 131 9.51 -6.30 -3.14
N PHE A 132 9.52 -6.36 -4.47
CA PHE A 132 10.62 -5.83 -5.27
C PHE A 132 10.83 -4.32 -5.04
N ILE A 133 9.76 -3.52 -4.97
CA ILE A 133 9.86 -2.08 -4.69
C ILE A 133 10.30 -1.82 -3.25
N ASP A 134 9.83 -2.62 -2.28
CA ASP A 134 10.27 -2.54 -0.88
C ASP A 134 11.78 -2.84 -0.74
N ASP A 135 12.30 -3.80 -1.51
CA ASP A 135 13.72 -4.08 -1.58
C ASP A 135 14.53 -2.90 -2.15
N ARG A 136 13.94 -2.12 -3.09
CA ARG A 136 14.58 -0.89 -3.58
C ARG A 136 14.61 0.18 -2.49
N LEU A 137 13.52 0.35 -1.72
CA LEU A 137 13.51 1.26 -0.57
C LEU A 137 14.59 0.90 0.44
N THR A 138 14.68 -0.38 0.79
CA THR A 138 15.73 -0.90 1.69
C THR A 138 17.12 -0.57 1.16
N ALA A 139 17.37 -0.78 -0.13
CA ALA A 139 18.66 -0.47 -0.76
C ALA A 139 19.03 1.03 -0.68
N MET A 140 18.05 1.93 -0.82
CA MET A 140 18.27 3.38 -0.66
C MET A 140 18.72 3.74 0.76
N GLU A 141 18.22 3.06 1.79
CA GLU A 141 18.66 3.28 3.17
C GLU A 141 20.14 2.95 3.37
N TYR A 142 20.67 2.00 2.59
CA TYR A 142 22.09 1.65 2.56
C TYR A 142 22.92 2.51 1.59
N GLY A 143 22.30 3.52 0.96
CA GLY A 143 22.96 4.45 0.04
C GLY A 143 23.15 3.92 -1.37
N GLU A 144 22.46 2.84 -1.75
CA GLU A 144 22.45 2.38 -3.13
C GLU A 144 21.63 3.32 -4.03
N ASN A 145 22.08 3.48 -5.27
CA ASN A 145 21.31 4.17 -6.30
C ASN A 145 20.47 3.13 -7.04
N VAL A 146 19.14 3.23 -6.93
CA VAL A 146 18.17 2.24 -7.38
C VAL A 146 17.01 2.84 -8.14
#